data_AF-A0AAU0QGA6-F1
#
_entry.id   AF-A0AAU0QGA6-F1
#
_cell.length_a   1.000
_cell.length_b   1.000
_cell.length_c   1.000
_cell.angle_alpha   90.00
_cell.angle_beta   90.00
_cell.angle_gamma   90.00
#
_symmetry.space_group_name_H-M   'P 1'
#
loop_
_entity.id
_entity.type
_entity.pdbx_description
1 polymer ?
#
loop_
_entity_poly.entity_id
_entity_poly.type
_entity_poly.pdbx_seq_one_letter_code
_entity_poly.pdbx_strand_id
1 'polypeptide(L)' 'MPNIGVAELVIAAPLLILPIVAIVFLLRDRRPGTETAVWVLVIVLAPFLGPIVYLVRRAVEKRSHTPPAPRNT' A
#
# COMPACT_ATOMS: atom_id res chain seq x y z
N MET A 1 21.80 -2.29 -23.01
CA MET A 1 20.82 -3.26 -22.49
C MET A 1 20.36 -2.75 -21.13
N PRO A 2 19.05 -2.51 -20.89
CA PRO A 2 18.60 -2.07 -19.57
C PRO A 2 18.94 -3.15 -18.53
N ASN A 3 19.71 -2.79 -17.51
CA ASN A 3 20.04 -3.67 -16.40
C ASN A 3 18.78 -3.80 -15.52
N ILE A 4 18.06 -4.91 -15.70
CA ILE A 4 16.79 -5.21 -15.01
C ILE A 4 16.92 -4.98 -13.49
N GLY A 5 18.03 -5.43 -12.89
CA GLY A 5 18.31 -5.22 -11.46
C GLY A 5 18.46 -3.75 -11.01
N VAL A 6 18.93 -2.86 -11.89
CA VAL A 6 19.02 -1.42 -11.57
C VAL A 6 17.65 -0.76 -11.64
N ALA A 7 16.83 -1.14 -12.63
CA ALA A 7 15.48 -0.59 -12.77
C ALA A 7 14.59 -0.96 -11.57
N GLU A 8 14.65 -2.22 -11.12
CA GLU A 8 13.92 -2.70 -9.95
C GLU A 8 14.38 -1.99 -8.67
N LEU A 9 15.68 -1.78 -8.51
CA LEU A 9 16.23 -1.04 -7.37
C LEU A 9 15.74 0.42 -7.36
N VAL A 10 15.72 1.08 -8.52
CA VAL A 10 15.25 2.46 -8.65
C VAL A 10 13.75 2.58 -8.33
N ILE A 11 12.95 1.56 -8.67
CA ILE A 11 11.51 1.54 -8.38
C ILE A 11 11.23 1.17 -6.91
N ALA A 12 11.99 0.24 -6.34
CA ALA A 12 11.78 -0.24 -4.97
C ALA A 12 12.42 0.67 -3.90
N ALA A 13 13.51 1.38 -4.22
CA ALA A 13 14.22 2.23 -3.28
C ALA A 13 13.34 3.33 -2.65
N PRO A 14 12.50 4.07 -3.39
CA PRO A 14 11.59 5.04 -2.79
C PRO A 14 10.62 4.40 -1.80
N LEU A 15 10.16 3.17 -2.07
CA LEU A 15 9.22 2.47 -1.19
C LEU A 15 9.83 2.17 0.20
N LEU A 16 11.15 1.99 0.26
CA LEU A 16 11.86 1.70 1.51
C LEU A 16 12.44 2.95 2.17
N ILE A 17 13.02 3.86 1.39
CA ILE A 17 13.74 5.03 1.90
C ILE A 17 12.77 6.12 2.36
N LEU A 18 11.70 6.37 1.61
CA LEU A 18 10.75 7.44 1.89
C LEU A 18 10.08 7.33 3.28
N PRO A 19 9.56 6.16 3.71
CA PRO A 19 8.95 6.04 5.04
C PRO A 19 9.97 6.25 6.17
N ILE A 20 11.22 5.80 6.00
CA ILE A 20 12.29 6.02 6.98
C ILE A 20 12.56 7.52 7.11
N VAL A 21 12.76 8.23 5.99
CA VAL A 21 13.00 9.67 5.98
C VAL A 21 11.82 10.43 6.60
N ALA A 22 10.59 10.03 6.29
CA ALA A 22 9.39 10.65 6.84
C ALA A 22 9.29 10.49 8.37
N ILE A 23 9.62 9.31 8.90
CA ILE A 23 9.66 9.08 10.36
C ILE A 23 10.75 9.95 11.01
N VAL A 24 11.95 10.02 10.41
CA VAL A 24 13.04 10.86 10.94
C VAL A 24 12.62 12.33 10.99
N PHE A 25 11.97 12.85 9.95
CA PHE A 25 11.43 14.21 9.94
C PHE A 25 10.34 14.42 10.99
N LEU A 26 9.41 13.47 11.10
CA LEU A 26 8.32 13.53 12.08
C LEU A 26 8.85 13.57 13.52
N LEU A 27 9.85 12.75 13.85
CA LEU A 27 10.47 12.74 15.17
C LEU A 27 11.23 14.05 15.47
N ARG A 28 11.69 14.76 14.42
CA ARG A 28 12.37 16.05 14.55
C ARG A 28 11.40 17.21 14.84
N ASP A 29 10.16 17.12 14.38
CA ASP A 29 9.13 18.15 14.52
C ASP A 29 8.61 18.38 15.96
N ARG A 30 9.08 17.61 16.96
CA ARG A 30 8.72 17.76 18.40
C ARG A 30 7.20 17.83 18.64
N ARG A 31 6.40 17.13 17.83
CA ARG A 31 4.94 17.10 17.97
C ARG A 31 4.50 16.40 19.26
N PRO A 32 3.30 16.70 19.79
CA PRO A 32 2.72 15.93 20.88
C PRO A 32 2.67 14.43 20.55
N GLY A 33 2.88 13.59 21.58
CA GLY A 33 3.09 12.14 21.39
C GLY A 33 1.95 11.43 20.65
N THR A 34 0.70 11.81 20.91
CA THR A 34 -0.47 11.25 20.22
C THR A 34 -0.47 11.60 18.73
N GLU A 35 -0.15 12.83 18.37
CA GLU A 35 -0.10 13.27 16.97
C GLU A 35 1.02 12.55 16.21
N THR A 36 2.18 12.38 16.86
CA THR A 36 3.30 11.61 16.32
C THR A 36 2.90 10.16 16.08
N ALA A 37 2.21 9.51 17.02
CA ALA A 37 1.78 8.13 16.89
C ALA A 37 0.81 7.94 15.71
N VAL A 38 -0.12 8.88 15.50
CA VAL A 38 -1.04 8.86 14.36
C VAL A 38 -0.27 8.99 13.04
N TRP A 39 0.69 9.91 12.95
CA TRP A 39 1.48 10.06 11.72
C TRP A 39 2.40 8.87 11.43
N VAL A 40 3.00 8.26 12.45
CA VAL A 40 3.75 7.01 12.28
C VAL A 40 2.84 5.93 11.69
N LEU A 41 1.63 5.78 12.23
CA LEU A 41 0.66 4.82 11.72
C LEU A 41 0.32 5.09 10.24
N VAL A 42 0.10 6.36 9.87
CA VAL A 42 -0.17 6.75 8.48
C VAL A 42 1.01 6.43 7.57
N ILE A 43 2.24 6.78 7.96
CA ILE A 43 3.45 6.53 7.16
C ILE A 43 3.66 5.03 6.92
N VAL A 44 3.41 4.21 7.95
CA VAL A 44 3.53 2.75 7.85
C VAL A 44 2.40 2.14 7.04
N LEU A 45 1.15 2.59 7.19
CA LEU A 45 -0.02 2.00 6.52
C LEU A 45 -0.21 2.47 5.07
N ALA A 46 0.18 3.69 4.73
CA ALA A 46 0.04 4.27 3.40
C ALA A 46 0.50 3.35 2.24
N PRO A 47 1.69 2.72 2.26
CA PRO A 47 2.14 1.84 1.18
C PRO A 47 1.25 0.60 0.98
N PHE A 48 0.48 0.21 2.00
CA PHE A 48 -0.41 -0.95 1.93
C PHE A 48 -1.82 -0.61 1.42
N LEU A 49 -2.23 0.66 1.44
CA LEU A 49 -3.59 1.05 1.04
C LEU A 49 -3.91 0.66 -0.41
N GLY A 50 -2.98 0.86 -1.35
CA GLY A 50 -3.17 0.46 -2.75
C GLY A 50 -3.46 -1.04 -2.92
N PRO A 51 -2.56 -1.92 -2.46
CA PRO A 51 -2.77 -3.36 -2.48
C PRO A 51 -4.06 -3.80 -1.77
N ILE A 52 -4.36 -3.23 -0.59
CA ILE A 52 -5.59 -3.56 0.15
C ILE A 52 -6.83 -3.22 -0.69
N VAL A 53 -6.89 -2.01 -1.27
CA VAL A 53 -8.02 -1.58 -2.10
C VAL A 53 -8.20 -2.51 -3.32
N TYR A 54 -7.11 -2.88 -3.99
CA TYR A 54 -7.15 -3.81 -5.12
C TYR A 54 -7.72 -5.18 -4.71
N LEU A 55 -7.23 -5.75 -3.61
CA LEU A 55 -7.65 -7.06 -3.12
C LEU A 55 -9.10 -7.06 -2.67
N VAL A 56 -9.54 -6.01 -1.98
CA VAL A 56 -10.94 -5.84 -1.56
C VAL A 56 -11.85 -5.79 -2.78
N ARG A 57 -11.52 -4.96 -3.78
CA ARG A 57 -12.32 -4.87 -5.01
C ARG A 57 -12.42 -6.21 -5.75
N ARG A 58 -11.30 -6.91 -5.90
CA ARG A 58 -11.23 -8.25 -6.49
C ARG A 58 -12.10 -9.27 -5.75
N ALA A 59 -12.12 -9.21 -4.41
CA ALA A 59 -12.91 -10.10 -3.58
C ALA A 59 -14.42 -9.83 -3.71
N VAL A 60 -14.82 -8.57 -3.86
CA VAL A 60 -16.21 -8.17 -4.09
C VAL A 60 -16.69 -8.66 -5.46
N GLU A 61 -15.93 -8.44 -6.53
CA GLU A 61 -16.30 -8.87 -7.90
C GLU A 61 -16.52 -10.38 -8.00
N LYS A 62 -15.69 -11.20 -7.33
CA LYS A 62 -15.86 -12.66 -7.29
C LYS A 62 -17.19 -13.11 -6.71
N ARG A 63 -17.76 -12.38 -5.74
CA ARG A 63 -19.04 -12.74 -5.10
C ARG A 63 -20.24 -12.39 -5.98
N SER A 64 -20.08 -11.48 -6.94
CA SER A 64 -21.15 -11.05 -7.84
C SER A 64 -21.31 -11.96 -9.06
N HIS A 65 -20.34 -12.83 -9.36
CA HIS A 65 -20.48 -13.89 -10.35
C HIS A 65 -21.23 -15.09 -9.76
N THR A 66 -22.54 -14.91 -9.53
CA THR A 66 -23.47 -16.04 -9.42
C THR A 66 -23.63 -16.63 -10.83
N PRO A 67 -23.27 -17.91 -11.07
CA PRO A 67 -23.51 -18.55 -12.37
C PRO A 67 -25.00 -18.48 -12.71
N PRO A 68 -25.40 -18.15 -13.95
CA PRO A 68 -26.80 -18.23 -14.34
C PRO A 68 -27.31 -19.66 -14.13
N ALA A 69 -28.50 -19.80 -13.55
CA ALA A 69 -29.11 -21.08 -13.27
C ALA A 69 -29.12 -21.98 -14.53
N PRO A 70 -28.85 -23.29 -14.39
CA PRO A 70 -28.84 -24.20 -15.53
C PRO A 70 -30.20 -24.14 -16.23
N ARG A 71 -30.20 -23.67 -17.48
CA ARG A 71 -31.38 -23.67 -18.34
C ARG A 71 -31.60 -25.11 -18.79
N ASN A 72 -32.49 -25.82 -18.12
CA ASN A 72 -33.01 -27.12 -18.49
C ASN A 72 -33.93 -26.96 -19.71
N THR A 73 -33.37 -27.18 -20.90
CA THR A 73 -34.08 -27.44 -22.16
C THR A 73 -33.85 -28.88 -22.57
#